data_AF-A0AAU1S9Q3-F1
#
_entry.id   AF-A0AAU1S9Q3-F1
#
_cell.length_a   1.000
_cell.length_b   1.000
_cell.length_c   1.000
_cell.angle_alpha   90.00
_cell.angle_beta   90.00
_cell.angle_gamma   90.00
#
_symmetry.space_group_name_H-M   'P 1'
#
loop_
_entity.id
_entity.type
_entity.pdbx_description
1 polymer ?
#
loop_
_entity_poly.entity_id
_entity_poly.type
_entity_poly.pdbx_seq_one_letter_code
_entity_poly.pdbx_strand_id
1 'polypeptide(L)'
;MIDMFSSLRKVVSPGRKGGLPAPPREEHRRKQHNLFEAAATYVSAYAEDDQDRMDEVSGWVSPGALSFGVNELACRAVVALARERGRSPQSVARDLLGLPAD
;
A
#
# COMPACT_ATOMS: atom_id res chain seq x y z
N MET A 1 -0.27 24.41 14.38
CA MET A 1 0.90 25.32 14.38
C MET A 1 1.94 24.66 13.48
N ILE A 2 2.31 25.36 12.42
CA ILE A 2 3.31 24.94 11.42
C ILE A 2 4.67 25.30 12.00
N ASP A 3 5.61 24.35 12.05
CA ASP A 3 7.03 24.64 12.25
C ASP A 3 7.80 23.75 11.26
N MET A 4 8.20 24.23 10.09
CA MET A 4 9.26 25.21 9.78
C MET A 4 10.66 24.57 9.82
N PHE A 5 11.09 24.18 8.61
CA PHE A 5 12.46 23.99 8.11
C PHE A 5 13.66 24.34 9.02
N SER A 6 14.65 23.44 9.05
CA SER A 6 16.09 23.75 9.20
C SER A 6 16.91 22.56 8.64
N SER A 7 17.56 22.67 7.48
CA SER A 7 18.83 23.36 7.14
C SER A 7 20.06 22.48 7.37
N LEU A 8 20.77 22.11 6.29
CA LEU A 8 22.22 22.36 6.19
C LEU A 8 22.75 22.18 4.75
N ARG A 9 23.60 23.12 4.34
CA ARG A 9 24.21 23.25 3.01
C ARG A 9 25.69 22.88 3.11
N LYS A 10 26.21 22.33 2.00
CA LYS A 10 27.58 22.46 1.45
C LYS A 10 28.65 21.49 1.98
N VAL A 11 29.32 20.78 1.06
CA VAL A 11 30.74 20.96 0.68
C VAL A 11 30.99 20.33 -0.71
N VAL A 12 31.73 21.03 -1.57
CA VAL A 12 32.26 20.56 -2.87
C VAL A 12 33.80 20.61 -2.81
N SER A 13 34.43 19.57 -3.38
CA SER A 13 35.76 19.51 -4.06
C SER A 13 36.65 18.35 -3.55
N PRO A 14 37.71 17.91 -4.27
CA PRO A 14 37.77 17.52 -5.69
C PRO A 14 38.53 16.18 -5.93
N GLY A 15 38.27 15.54 -7.08
CA GLY A 15 39.22 14.76 -7.91
C GLY A 15 39.99 13.54 -7.36
N ARG A 16 39.78 12.36 -7.98
CA ARG A 16 40.87 11.55 -8.60
C ARG A 16 40.36 10.31 -9.36
N LYS A 17 40.87 10.22 -10.61
CA LYS A 17 41.31 9.04 -11.38
C LYS A 17 40.26 8.06 -11.93
N GLY A 18 40.26 7.98 -13.26
CA GLY A 18 39.48 7.07 -14.09
C GLY A 18 39.65 5.61 -13.70
N GLY A 19 38.51 5.00 -13.39
CA GLY A 19 38.18 3.63 -13.72
C GLY A 19 37.04 3.68 -14.73
N LEU A 20 36.95 2.70 -15.63
CA LEU A 20 35.79 2.55 -16.49
C LEU A 20 34.51 2.61 -15.63
N PRO A 21 33.45 3.31 -16.06
CA PRO A 21 32.21 3.31 -15.29
C PRO A 21 31.76 1.86 -15.15
N ALA A 22 31.72 1.38 -13.90
CA ALA A 22 30.93 0.21 -13.58
C ALA A 22 29.53 0.45 -14.19
N PRO A 23 28.90 -0.57 -14.81
CA PRO A 23 27.51 -0.42 -15.21
C PRO A 23 26.76 0.15 -14.01
N PRO A 24 25.87 1.14 -14.21
CA PRO A 24 25.13 1.72 -13.10
C PRO A 24 24.57 0.53 -12.31
N ARG A 25 25.01 0.40 -11.07
CA ARG A 25 24.37 -0.52 -10.13
C ARG A 25 22.90 -0.19 -10.26
N GLU A 26 22.04 -1.21 -10.40
CA GLU A 26 20.60 -1.05 -10.31
C GLU A 26 20.29 -0.45 -8.93
N GLU A 27 20.50 0.85 -8.83
CA GLU A 27 20.40 1.65 -7.64
C GLU A 27 18.91 1.78 -7.44
N HIS A 28 18.38 0.77 -6.75
CA HIS A 28 17.03 0.75 -6.23
C HIS A 28 16.03 1.28 -7.25
N ARG A 29 15.77 0.51 -8.33
CA ARG A 29 14.37 0.42 -8.77
C ARG A 29 13.66 -0.14 -7.55
N ARG A 30 13.28 0.74 -6.61
CA ARG A 30 12.17 0.51 -5.69
C ARG A 30 11.12 -0.05 -6.61
N LYS A 31 10.94 -1.37 -6.60
CA LYS A 31 9.87 -1.99 -7.36
C LYS A 31 8.67 -1.17 -6.91
N GLN A 32 8.08 -0.39 -7.82
CA GLN A 32 6.82 0.25 -7.51
C GLN A 32 5.93 -0.92 -7.14
N HIS A 33 5.64 -1.04 -5.85
CA HIS A 33 4.86 -2.15 -5.35
C HIS A 33 3.52 -2.12 -6.07
N ASN A 34 3.06 -3.28 -6.53
CA ASN A 34 1.82 -3.33 -7.27
C ASN A 34 0.69 -2.86 -6.34
N LEU A 35 -0.19 -1.99 -6.83
CA LEU A 35 -1.29 -1.46 -6.03
C LEU A 35 -2.16 -2.54 -5.38
N PHE A 36 -2.44 -3.62 -6.12
CA PHE A 36 -3.23 -4.74 -5.58
C PHE A 36 -2.43 -5.55 -4.56
N GLU A 37 -1.11 -5.64 -4.70
CA GLU A 37 -0.23 -6.25 -3.71
C GLU A 37 -0.19 -5.43 -2.42
N ALA A 38 -0.10 -4.10 -2.53
CA ALA A 38 -0.19 -3.19 -1.39
C ALA A 38 -1.54 -3.32 -0.68
N ALA A 39 -2.65 -3.32 -1.42
CA ALA A 39 -3.98 -3.50 -0.83
C ALA A 39 -4.17 -4.85 -0.15
N ALA A 40 -3.74 -5.95 -0.79
CA ALA A 40 -3.82 -7.28 -0.20
C ALA A 40 -3.00 -7.39 1.08
N THR A 41 -1.77 -6.85 1.07
CA THR A 41 -0.90 -6.86 2.25
C THR A 41 -1.47 -5.99 3.37
N TYR A 42 -1.94 -4.78 3.05
CA TYR A 42 -2.52 -3.85 4.02
C TYR A 42 -3.77 -4.42 4.70
N VAL A 43 -4.71 -4.97 3.94
CA VAL A 43 -5.96 -5.55 4.50
C VAL A 43 -5.67 -6.80 5.33
N SER A 44 -4.70 -7.63 4.92
CA SER A 44 -4.30 -8.81 5.70
C SER A 44 -3.65 -8.40 7.02
N ALA A 45 -2.71 -7.43 6.98
CA ALA A 45 -2.09 -6.87 8.18
C ALA A 45 -3.13 -6.25 9.12
N TYR A 46 -4.12 -5.52 8.59
CA TYR A 46 -5.23 -4.99 9.38
C TYR A 46 -6.07 -6.09 10.05
N ALA A 47 -6.34 -7.19 9.35
CA ALA A 47 -7.07 -8.33 9.91
C ALA A 47 -6.26 -9.10 10.97
N GLU A 48 -4.94 -9.03 10.91
CA GLU A 48 -3.99 -9.68 11.83
C GLU A 48 -3.53 -8.75 12.98
N ASP A 49 -4.02 -7.51 13.02
CA ASP A 49 -3.60 -6.45 13.97
C ASP A 49 -2.09 -6.13 13.93
N ASP A 50 -1.47 -6.27 12.75
CA ASP A 50 -0.05 -5.96 12.50
C ASP A 50 0.14 -4.50 12.07
N GLN A 51 0.18 -3.61 13.06
CA GLN A 51 0.32 -2.16 12.84
C GLN A 51 1.66 -1.79 12.18
N ASP A 52 2.76 -2.46 12.53
CA ASP A 52 4.07 -2.19 11.94
C ASP A 52 4.06 -2.46 10.43
N ARG A 53 3.40 -3.56 10.02
CA ARG A 53 3.24 -3.90 8.61
C ARG A 53 2.29 -2.96 7.88
N MET A 54 1.23 -2.50 8.54
CA MET A 54 0.32 -1.48 7.97
C MET A 54 1.05 -0.17 7.68
N ASP A 55 1.92 0.28 8.58
CA ASP A 55 2.71 1.51 8.41
C ASP A 55 3.73 1.38 7.27
N GLU A 56 4.40 0.23 7.16
CA GLU A 56 5.32 -0.06 6.05
C GLU A 56 4.60 0.02 4.69
N VAL A 57 3.47 -0.69 4.56
CA VAL A 57 2.74 -0.82 3.30
C VAL A 57 2.06 0.48 2.90
N SER A 58 1.69 1.33 3.87
CA SER A 58 1.14 2.66 3.59
C SER A 58 2.10 3.56 2.81
N GLY A 59 3.41 3.28 2.87
CA GLY A 59 4.45 3.97 2.09
C GLY A 59 4.71 3.41 0.69
N TRP A 60 4.10 2.26 0.33
CA TRP A 60 4.37 1.58 -0.93
C TRP A 60 3.75 2.25 -2.15
N VAL A 61 2.56 2.85 -1.97
CA VAL A 61 1.77 3.52 -3.01
C VAL A 61 1.16 4.80 -2.47
N SER A 62 0.57 5.66 -3.32
CA SER A 62 -0.11 6.86 -2.82
C SER A 62 -1.37 6.49 -2.02
N PRO A 63 -1.81 7.34 -1.06
CA PRO A 63 -3.00 7.05 -0.26
C PRO A 63 -4.27 6.80 -1.08
N GLY A 64 -4.46 7.56 -2.18
CA GLY A 64 -5.59 7.36 -3.09
C GLY A 64 -5.50 6.03 -3.85
N ALA A 65 -4.29 5.60 -4.19
CA ALA A 65 -4.05 4.32 -4.84
C ALA A 65 -4.33 3.16 -3.86
N LEU A 66 -3.86 3.26 -2.61
CA LEU A 66 -4.18 2.26 -1.57
C LEU A 66 -5.69 2.17 -1.33
N SER A 67 -6.37 3.31 -1.18
CA SER A 67 -7.83 3.36 -0.99
C SER A 67 -8.59 2.71 -2.14
N PHE A 68 -8.18 2.95 -3.38
CA PHE A 68 -8.75 2.29 -4.55
C PHE A 68 -8.57 0.77 -4.49
N GLY A 69 -7.36 0.30 -4.17
CA GLY A 69 -7.08 -1.13 -4.06
C GLY A 69 -7.87 -1.82 -2.95
N VAL A 70 -8.03 -1.17 -1.79
CA VAL A 70 -8.83 -1.69 -0.67
C VAL A 70 -10.31 -1.79 -1.07
N ASN A 71 -10.86 -0.77 -1.73
CA ASN A 71 -12.24 -0.80 -2.21
C ASN A 71 -12.49 -1.93 -3.23
N GLU A 72 -11.57 -2.10 -4.18
CA GLU A 72 -11.65 -3.20 -5.15
C GLU A 72 -11.56 -4.58 -4.49
N LEU A 73 -10.69 -4.74 -3.51
CA LEU A 73 -10.58 -5.98 -2.75
C LEU A 73 -11.89 -6.29 -2.00
N ALA A 74 -12.47 -5.28 -1.33
CA ALA A 74 -13.75 -5.43 -0.64
C ALA A 74 -14.89 -5.85 -1.59
N CYS A 75 -15.01 -5.20 -2.75
CA CYS A 75 -16.00 -5.56 -3.77
C CYS A 75 -15.84 -7.01 -4.24
N ARG A 76 -14.61 -7.43 -4.55
CA ARG A 76 -14.32 -8.80 -4.99
C ARG A 76 -14.62 -9.82 -3.90
N ALA A 77 -14.26 -9.53 -2.65
CA ALA A 77 -14.54 -10.40 -1.51
C ALA A 77 -16.04 -10.60 -1.31
N VAL A 78 -16.84 -9.52 -1.35
CA VAL A 78 -18.31 -9.60 -1.21
C VAL A 78 -18.91 -10.41 -2.35
N VAL A 79 -18.49 -10.20 -3.61
CA VAL A 79 -19.01 -10.96 -4.76
C VAL A 79 -18.66 -12.45 -4.66
N ALA A 80 -17.42 -12.76 -4.30
CA ALA A 80 -16.98 -14.15 -4.11
C ALA A 80 -17.81 -14.83 -3.01
N LEU A 81 -17.91 -14.20 -1.84
CA LEU A 81 -18.62 -14.73 -0.69
C LEU A 81 -20.14 -14.85 -0.93
N ALA A 82 -20.73 -13.92 -1.66
CA ALA A 82 -22.13 -13.98 -2.08
C ALA A 82 -22.41 -15.21 -2.94
N ARG A 83 -21.51 -15.52 -3.89
CA ARG A 83 -21.62 -16.73 -4.73
C ARG A 83 -21.47 -17.99 -3.90
N GLU A 84 -20.49 -18.04 -2.99
CA GLU A 84 -20.27 -19.18 -2.09
C GLU A 84 -21.48 -19.45 -1.19
N ARG A 85 -22.14 -18.39 -0.70
CA ARG A 85 -23.29 -18.48 0.20
C ARG A 85 -24.65 -18.59 -0.51
N GLY A 86 -24.69 -18.46 -1.83
CA GLY A 86 -25.95 -18.37 -2.59
C GLY A 86 -26.84 -17.18 -2.17
N ARG A 87 -26.25 -16.09 -1.69
CA ARG A 87 -26.96 -14.89 -1.20
C ARG A 87 -26.67 -13.69 -2.10
N SER A 88 -27.48 -12.64 -2.02
CA SER A 88 -27.18 -11.39 -2.74
C SER A 88 -25.96 -10.68 -2.11
N PRO A 89 -25.16 -9.93 -2.90
CA PRO A 89 -24.07 -9.11 -2.40
C PRO A 89 -24.48 -8.16 -1.28
N GLN A 90 -25.64 -7.50 -1.41
CA GLN A 90 -26.19 -6.61 -0.37
C GLN A 90 -26.43 -7.36 0.95
N SER A 91 -27.04 -8.54 0.88
CA SER A 91 -27.33 -9.34 2.07
C SER A 91 -26.05 -9.77 2.79
N VAL A 92 -25.01 -10.15 2.05
CA VAL A 92 -23.68 -10.49 2.61
C VAL A 92 -22.96 -9.28 3.17
N ALA A 93 -22.96 -8.15 2.47
CA ALA A 93 -22.30 -6.94 2.95
C ALA A 93 -22.90 -6.43 4.27
N ARG A 94 -24.24 -6.45 4.39
CA ARG A 94 -24.93 -6.10 5.63
C ARG A 94 -24.59 -7.04 6.78
N ASP A 95 -24.60 -8.34 6.51
CA ASP A 95 -24.26 -9.39 7.47
C ASP A 95 -22.81 -9.25 8.00
N LEU A 96 -21.84 -8.99 7.12
CA LEU A 96 -20.44 -8.73 7.52
C LEU A 96 -20.28 -7.51 8.43
N LEU A 97 -21.18 -6.52 8.31
CA LEU A 97 -21.18 -5.29 9.10
C LEU A 97 -22.13 -5.35 10.31
N GLY A 98 -22.76 -6.50 10.58
CA GLY A 98 -23.71 -6.66 11.68
C GLY A 98 -24.98 -5.82 11.54
N LEU A 99 -25.35 -5.44 10.32
CA LEU A 99 -26.55 -4.64 10.05
C LEU A 99 -27.80 -5.55 9.99
N PRO A 100 -28.99 -5.05 10.36
CA PRO A 100 -30.23 -5.82 10.26
C PRO A 100 -30.49 -6.33 8.84
N ALA A 101 -31.15 -7.47 8.69
CA ALA A 101 -31.71 -7.85 7.40
C ALA A 101 -32.83 -6.86 7.02
N ASP A 102 -32.87 -6.47 5.75
CA ASP A 102 -34.00 -5.70 5.18
C ASP A 102 -35.22 -6.62 5.01
#